data_AF-A0A1F4X260-F1
#
_entry.id   AF-A0A1F4X260-F1
#
_cell.length_a   1.000
_cell.length_b   1.000
_cell.length_c   1.000
_cell.angle_alpha   90.00
_cell.angle_beta   90.00
_cell.angle_gamma   90.00
#
_symmetry.space_group_name_H-M   'P 1'
#
loop_
_entity.id
_entity.type
_entity.pdbx_description
1 polymer ?
#
loop_
_entity_poly.entity_id
_entity_poly.type
_entity_poly.pdbx_seq_one_letter_code
_entity_poly.pdbx_strand_id
1 'polypeptide(L)'
;MKLSKLLVVLAVMPLSGVGFSSAAVIKSVQSGAATFASGQNTLPVALAALDPSKTIVWGGINWGGGRSANPFPRATRAGYELSNPTTLNLQRLGAASESTVVEWQAIEFVSGVAIQRGKASFLSTDLIINVPVSTVNISQTLVLISVATGASGQNADEEWTVMARLTSGTNIELSRNQSGSVIDVYWQVVEMSGASVQRGTLTIPAGDSSATAVISSVDLSKSFLLLTQKASAAVNGVESEYTVRGQIASPTQLNFDRISTNNSVDLAWQVISLADGSSVQAGITTVNSLDLSATAIINPVVVARTASFVSVRGSIGNSNADLDEVSFTHTLSTPTSLTVTRAKTGSGVQLAWSTIQFNNLSVTVSDSLFSFGAVPLNTWLPPDSSVMTNDGPASENFIGKISAFASGLNNWALSPTNNGADLIRAQWSTSGASGPWNNISAYDTDFTIATSVPVNGSVPFWFQIQTPTVTSSFNSYSSILTVTAR
;
A
#
# COMPACT_ATOMS: atom_id res chain seq x y z
N MET A 1 -2.50 29.10 66.04
CA MET A 1 -2.86 29.25 64.62
C MET A 1 -1.79 28.53 63.81
N LYS A 2 -2.02 27.26 63.41
CA LYS A 2 -1.04 26.41 62.73
C LYS A 2 -1.23 26.52 61.21
N LEU A 3 -0.22 27.03 60.49
CA LEU A 3 -0.18 26.99 59.02
C LEU A 3 0.26 25.58 58.58
N SER A 4 -0.65 24.84 57.95
CA SER A 4 -0.37 23.58 57.27
C SER A 4 0.20 23.84 55.87
N LYS A 5 1.39 23.31 55.59
CA LYS A 5 2.00 23.31 54.26
C LYS A 5 1.19 22.40 53.33
N LEU A 6 0.60 22.98 52.29
CA LEU A 6 -0.05 22.27 51.19
C LEU A 6 1.04 21.79 50.21
N LEU A 7 1.30 20.49 50.17
CA LEU A 7 2.18 19.85 49.19
C LEU A 7 1.35 19.54 47.94
N VAL A 8 1.50 20.37 46.90
CA VAL A 8 0.92 20.09 45.58
C VAL A 8 1.88 19.18 44.84
N VAL A 9 1.54 17.89 44.74
CA VAL A 9 2.25 16.93 43.89
C VAL A 9 1.70 17.11 42.48
N LEU A 10 2.42 17.88 41.66
CA LEU A 10 2.11 18.03 40.24
C LEU A 10 2.63 16.77 39.51
N ALA A 11 1.74 15.83 39.21
CA ALA A 11 2.06 14.68 38.37
C ALA A 11 2.31 15.18 36.93
N VAL A 12 3.58 15.27 36.55
CA VAL A 12 3.97 15.50 35.15
C VAL A 12 3.65 14.23 34.39
N MET A 13 2.50 14.19 33.73
CA MET A 13 2.23 13.17 32.71
C MET A 13 3.20 13.43 31.55
N PRO A 14 3.97 12.43 31.08
CA PRO A 14 4.70 12.59 29.84
C PRO A 14 3.67 12.86 28.74
N LEU A 15 3.74 14.04 28.11
CA LEU A 15 3.15 14.22 26.80
C LEU A 15 3.87 13.23 25.90
N SER A 16 3.25 12.08 25.65
CA SER A 16 3.60 11.21 24.54
C SER A 16 3.55 12.09 23.30
N GLY A 17 4.74 12.45 22.80
CA GLY A 17 4.89 13.27 21.61
C GLY A 17 4.00 12.70 20.52
N VAL A 18 3.24 13.58 19.86
CA VAL A 18 2.48 13.23 18.66
C VAL A 18 3.53 12.81 17.64
N GLY A 19 3.87 11.53 17.62
CA GLY A 19 4.79 10.97 16.64
C GLY A 19 4.12 11.17 15.30
N PHE A 20 4.65 12.09 14.50
CA PHE A 20 4.28 12.16 13.11
C PHE A 20 4.70 10.81 12.51
N SER A 21 3.74 9.92 12.30
CA SER A 21 3.99 8.69 11.58
C SER A 21 4.44 9.09 10.19
N SER A 22 5.71 8.82 9.87
CA SER A 22 6.22 9.01 8.52
C SER A 22 5.33 8.25 7.55
N ALA A 23 5.01 8.87 6.41
CA ALA A 23 4.20 8.26 5.37
C ALA A 23 4.87 6.98 4.82
N ALA A 24 4.08 6.14 4.13
CA ALA A 24 4.63 5.01 3.40
C ALA A 24 5.60 5.50 2.30
N VAL A 25 6.74 4.81 2.17
CA VAL A 25 7.80 5.16 1.21
C VAL A 25 8.09 3.97 0.34
N ILE A 26 7.79 4.06 -0.95
CA ILE A 26 8.06 2.95 -1.87
C ILE A 26 9.56 2.76 -2.07
N LYS A 27 10.02 1.52 -2.00
CA LYS A 27 11.37 1.12 -2.41
C LYS A 27 11.37 0.69 -3.87
N SER A 28 10.53 -0.28 -4.22
CA SER A 28 10.44 -0.79 -5.59
C SER A 28 9.14 -1.53 -5.86
N VAL A 29 8.76 -1.61 -7.14
CA VAL A 29 7.76 -2.54 -7.67
C VAL A 29 8.46 -3.49 -8.63
N GLN A 30 8.41 -4.79 -8.32
CA GLN A 30 8.75 -5.86 -9.25
C GLN A 30 7.45 -6.45 -9.81
N SER A 31 7.42 -6.78 -11.09
CA SER A 31 6.24 -7.42 -11.69
C SER A 31 6.63 -8.32 -12.85
N GLY A 32 5.75 -9.24 -13.20
CA GLY A 32 5.94 -10.13 -14.33
C GLY A 32 4.78 -11.09 -14.53
N ALA A 33 4.98 -12.05 -15.42
CA ALA A 33 4.09 -13.18 -15.62
C ALA A 33 4.90 -14.48 -15.54
N ALA A 34 4.26 -15.53 -15.04
CA ALA A 34 4.83 -16.86 -14.94
C ALA A 34 3.79 -17.88 -15.41
N THR A 35 4.24 -18.99 -15.99
CA THR A 35 3.35 -19.99 -16.59
C THR A 35 3.42 -21.28 -15.78
N PHE A 36 2.30 -21.69 -15.19
CA PHE A 36 2.16 -23.03 -14.62
C PHE A 36 2.22 -24.05 -15.76
N ALA A 37 3.10 -25.03 -15.64
CA ALA A 37 3.06 -26.21 -16.50
C ALA A 37 1.85 -27.09 -16.14
N SER A 38 1.48 -27.99 -17.06
CA SER A 38 0.48 -29.02 -16.81
C SER A 38 0.84 -29.82 -15.54
N GLY A 39 -0.13 -29.99 -14.64
CA GLY A 39 0.02 -30.72 -13.38
C GLY A 39 0.82 -30.00 -12.28
N GLN A 40 1.34 -28.79 -12.53
CA GLN A 40 2.13 -28.05 -11.53
C GLN A 40 1.22 -27.35 -10.51
N ASN A 41 1.47 -27.53 -9.21
CA ASN A 41 0.70 -26.87 -8.14
C ASN A 41 1.46 -25.72 -7.47
N THR A 42 2.78 -25.72 -7.56
CA THR A 42 3.62 -24.65 -7.01
C THR A 42 4.59 -24.19 -8.09
N LEU A 43 4.62 -22.89 -8.34
CA LEU A 43 5.50 -22.25 -9.30
C LEU A 43 6.32 -21.16 -8.59
N PRO A 44 7.61 -21.42 -8.31
CA PRO A 44 8.48 -20.41 -7.72
C PRO A 44 8.87 -19.36 -8.77
N VAL A 45 8.72 -18.09 -8.41
CA VAL A 45 9.16 -16.94 -9.18
C VAL A 45 10.35 -16.31 -8.46
N ALA A 46 11.47 -16.18 -9.17
CA ALA A 46 12.67 -15.52 -8.65
C ALA A 46 12.43 -14.00 -8.56
N LEU A 47 12.79 -13.40 -7.42
CA LEU A 47 12.70 -11.98 -7.15
C LEU A 47 14.09 -11.42 -6.85
N ALA A 48 14.33 -10.15 -7.20
CA ALA A 48 15.40 -9.42 -6.53
C ALA A 48 15.04 -9.29 -5.04
N ALA A 49 16.03 -9.36 -4.15
CA ALA A 49 15.80 -9.48 -2.71
C ALA A 49 14.90 -8.36 -2.16
N LEU A 50 13.84 -8.77 -1.45
CA LEU A 50 12.83 -7.92 -0.81
C LEU A 50 12.82 -8.11 0.71
N ASP A 51 12.30 -7.14 1.46
CA ASP A 51 11.92 -7.31 2.87
C ASP A 51 10.47 -7.84 2.97
N PRO A 52 10.26 -9.12 3.35
CA PRO A 52 8.92 -9.67 3.45
C PRO A 52 8.05 -8.93 4.45
N SER A 53 8.58 -8.27 5.48
CA SER A 53 7.73 -7.51 6.43
C SER A 53 7.14 -6.23 5.82
N LYS A 54 7.65 -5.81 4.66
CA LYS A 54 7.30 -4.56 3.97
C LYS A 54 6.93 -4.72 2.49
N THR A 55 6.73 -5.96 2.03
CA THR A 55 6.32 -6.25 0.66
C THR A 55 4.86 -6.68 0.55
N ILE A 56 4.06 -5.97 -0.23
CA ILE A 56 2.74 -6.46 -0.67
C ILE A 56 2.96 -7.34 -1.89
N VAL A 57 2.38 -8.54 -1.93
CA VAL A 57 2.36 -9.38 -3.14
C VAL A 57 0.97 -9.52 -3.72
N TRP A 58 0.85 -9.52 -5.04
CA TRP A 58 -0.44 -9.48 -5.72
C TRP A 58 -0.36 -9.98 -7.15
N GLY A 59 -1.49 -10.27 -7.79
CA GLY A 59 -1.53 -10.46 -9.25
C GLY A 59 -2.94 -10.51 -9.83
N GLY A 60 -3.86 -9.66 -9.36
CA GLY A 60 -5.24 -9.58 -9.89
C GLY A 60 -6.31 -9.63 -8.81
N ILE A 61 -7.28 -8.70 -8.83
CA ILE A 61 -8.39 -8.69 -7.84
C ILE A 61 -9.38 -9.79 -8.17
N ASN A 62 -9.76 -10.57 -7.15
CA ASN A 62 -10.84 -11.57 -7.13
C ASN A 62 -10.75 -12.72 -8.13
N TRP A 63 -9.92 -12.61 -9.16
CA TRP A 63 -9.87 -13.52 -10.30
C TRP A 63 -8.52 -14.24 -10.46
N GLY A 64 -7.60 -14.04 -9.52
CA GLY A 64 -6.41 -14.86 -9.38
C GLY A 64 -5.48 -14.81 -10.58
N GLY A 65 -5.37 -13.69 -11.31
CA GLY A 65 -4.32 -13.39 -12.30
C GLY A 65 -4.08 -14.38 -13.43
N GLY A 66 -4.81 -15.48 -13.45
CA GLY A 66 -4.54 -16.65 -14.23
C GLY A 66 -5.39 -16.62 -15.47
N ARG A 67 -4.77 -16.47 -16.63
CA ARG A 67 -5.46 -16.70 -17.90
C ARG A 67 -5.14 -18.10 -18.41
N SER A 68 -6.20 -18.87 -18.65
CA SER A 68 -6.17 -20.18 -19.31
C SER A 68 -7.34 -20.21 -20.29
N ALA A 69 -7.17 -20.86 -21.46
CA ALA A 69 -8.26 -21.04 -22.42
C ALA A 69 -9.24 -22.16 -21.98
N ASN A 70 -9.31 -22.39 -20.68
CA ASN A 70 -10.10 -23.40 -20.05
C ASN A 70 -10.88 -22.75 -18.89
N PRO A 71 -12.21 -22.92 -18.83
CA PRO A 71 -13.04 -22.30 -17.81
C PRO A 71 -12.96 -22.98 -16.43
N PHE A 72 -12.11 -23.99 -16.22
CA PHE A 72 -12.00 -24.63 -14.90
C PHE A 72 -11.37 -23.69 -13.85
N PRO A 73 -12.00 -23.51 -12.67
CA PRO A 73 -11.49 -22.64 -11.61
C PRO A 73 -10.09 -22.98 -11.12
N ARG A 74 -9.76 -24.28 -10.99
CA ARG A 74 -8.41 -24.75 -10.62
C ARG A 74 -7.30 -24.30 -11.58
N ALA A 75 -7.63 -23.90 -12.81
CA ALA A 75 -6.67 -23.40 -13.77
C ALA A 75 -6.46 -21.88 -13.58
N THR A 76 -7.52 -21.10 -13.38
CA THR A 76 -7.47 -19.63 -13.40
C THR A 76 -7.22 -18.99 -12.04
N ARG A 77 -7.23 -19.77 -10.95
CA ARG A 77 -7.13 -19.29 -9.57
C ARG A 77 -5.81 -19.64 -8.90
N ALA A 78 -5.02 -18.60 -8.59
CA ALA A 78 -3.75 -18.74 -7.91
C ALA A 78 -3.69 -17.97 -6.58
N GLY A 79 -2.98 -18.57 -5.62
CA GLY A 79 -2.54 -17.94 -4.39
C GLY A 79 -1.12 -17.37 -4.51
N TYR A 80 -0.84 -16.34 -3.72
CA TYR A 80 0.44 -15.62 -3.73
C TYR A 80 1.13 -15.73 -2.38
N GLU A 81 2.22 -16.49 -2.32
CA GLU A 81 2.95 -16.76 -1.08
C GLU A 81 4.40 -16.27 -1.17
N LEU A 82 4.67 -15.11 -0.55
CA LEU A 82 6.03 -14.62 -0.36
C LEU A 82 6.68 -15.38 0.79
N SER A 83 7.28 -16.52 0.47
CA SER A 83 7.89 -17.43 1.47
C SER A 83 9.24 -16.94 1.99
N ASN A 84 9.99 -16.18 1.18
CA ASN A 84 11.30 -15.64 1.52
C ASN A 84 11.61 -14.38 0.70
N PRO A 85 12.66 -13.62 1.04
CA PRO A 85 13.07 -12.39 0.33
C PRO A 85 13.24 -12.49 -1.19
N THR A 86 13.52 -13.67 -1.73
CA THR A 86 13.94 -13.87 -3.13
C THR A 86 12.99 -14.77 -3.92
N THR A 87 11.89 -15.24 -3.32
CA THR A 87 10.99 -16.18 -4.00
C THR A 87 9.53 -15.92 -3.62
N LEU A 88 8.74 -15.60 -4.65
CA LEU A 88 7.29 -15.64 -4.59
C LEU A 88 6.83 -17.01 -5.11
N ASN A 89 6.17 -17.78 -4.27
CA ASN A 89 5.53 -19.02 -4.69
C ASN A 89 4.11 -18.70 -5.15
N LEU A 90 3.85 -18.93 -6.44
CA LEU A 90 2.48 -18.97 -6.94
C LEU A 90 1.94 -20.37 -6.64
N GLN A 91 0.72 -20.43 -6.10
CA GLN A 91 0.12 -21.67 -5.62
C GLN A 91 -1.21 -21.95 -6.32
N ARG A 92 -1.41 -23.17 -6.80
CA ARG A 92 -2.71 -23.70 -7.22
C ARG A 92 -3.11 -24.84 -6.30
N LEU A 93 -4.42 -25.06 -6.20
CA LEU A 93 -4.96 -26.29 -5.64
C LEU A 93 -5.43 -27.18 -6.79
N GLY A 94 -5.11 -28.47 -6.70
CA GLY A 94 -5.42 -29.43 -7.75
C GLY A 94 -4.46 -29.34 -8.94
N ALA A 95 -4.02 -30.51 -9.41
CA ALA A 95 -3.12 -30.64 -10.55
C ALA A 95 -3.89 -30.44 -11.87
N ALA A 96 -4.21 -29.18 -12.21
CA ALA A 96 -4.88 -28.88 -13.48
C ALA A 96 -4.00 -29.31 -14.66
N SER A 97 -4.60 -29.95 -15.66
CA SER A 97 -3.94 -30.45 -16.88
C SER A 97 -3.47 -29.32 -17.81
N GLU A 98 -3.93 -28.10 -17.55
CA GLU A 98 -3.75 -26.97 -18.43
C GLU A 98 -2.60 -26.07 -17.98
N SER A 99 -1.92 -25.53 -18.99
CA SER A 99 -1.02 -24.40 -18.81
C SER A 99 -1.81 -23.14 -18.47
N THR A 100 -1.33 -22.37 -17.49
CA THR A 100 -1.97 -21.11 -17.07
C THR A 100 -0.91 -20.04 -16.89
N VAL A 101 -1.11 -18.90 -17.54
CA VAL A 101 -0.27 -17.72 -17.33
C VAL A 101 -0.84 -16.93 -16.15
N VAL A 102 -0.04 -16.76 -15.10
CA VAL A 102 -0.38 -16.00 -13.90
C VAL A 102 0.54 -14.79 -13.81
N GLU A 103 -0.04 -13.62 -13.62
CA GLU A 103 0.73 -12.42 -13.35
C GLU A 103 1.04 -12.26 -11.86
N TRP A 104 2.06 -11.45 -11.58
CA TRP A 104 2.44 -11.10 -10.22
C TRP A 104 3.04 -9.69 -10.13
N GLN A 105 2.90 -9.09 -8.96
CA GLN A 105 3.46 -7.82 -8.52
C GLN A 105 3.97 -8.00 -7.09
N ALA A 106 5.14 -7.44 -6.79
CA ALA A 106 5.71 -7.35 -5.46
C ALA A 106 6.09 -5.88 -5.20
N ILE A 107 5.40 -5.25 -4.25
CA ILE A 107 5.47 -3.81 -3.94
C ILE A 107 6.17 -3.67 -2.59
N GLU A 108 7.46 -3.33 -2.61
CA GLU A 108 8.28 -3.19 -1.41
C GLU A 108 8.37 -1.73 -0.97
N PHE A 109 8.21 -1.50 0.32
CA PHE A 109 8.36 -0.19 0.95
C PHE A 109 9.63 -0.14 1.83
N VAL A 110 10.24 1.03 1.92
CA VAL A 110 11.33 1.31 2.87
C VAL A 110 10.79 1.41 4.29
N SER A 111 9.66 2.11 4.44
CA SER A 111 9.04 2.45 5.72
C SER A 111 7.55 2.75 5.58
N GLY A 112 6.86 2.94 6.72
CA GLY A 112 5.46 3.36 6.78
C GLY A 112 4.45 2.28 6.37
N VAL A 113 4.88 1.02 6.32
CA VAL A 113 3.99 -0.14 6.18
C VAL A 113 4.32 -1.19 7.22
N ALA A 114 3.29 -1.86 7.71
CA ALA A 114 3.39 -3.10 8.46
C ALA A 114 2.47 -4.14 7.81
N ILE A 115 3.04 -5.28 7.44
CA ILE A 115 2.30 -6.31 6.71
C ILE A 115 2.26 -7.60 7.52
N GLN A 116 1.04 -8.08 7.73
CA GLN A 116 0.77 -9.43 8.21
C GLN A 116 0.22 -10.24 7.05
N ARG A 117 0.66 -11.49 6.91
CA ARG A 117 0.15 -12.37 5.87
C ARG A 117 0.06 -13.81 6.34
N GLY A 118 -0.73 -14.59 5.63
CA GLY A 118 -0.84 -16.02 5.89
C GLY A 118 -1.78 -16.71 4.93
N LYS A 119 -2.13 -17.94 5.29
CA LYS A 119 -3.03 -18.81 4.56
C LYS A 119 -4.12 -19.32 5.49
N ALA A 120 -5.35 -19.32 5.03
CA ALA A 120 -6.48 -19.98 5.69
C ALA A 120 -7.11 -20.97 4.71
N SER A 121 -7.46 -22.16 5.17
CA SER A 121 -8.03 -23.22 4.34
C SER A 121 -9.49 -23.43 4.71
N PHE A 122 -10.39 -23.31 3.74
CA PHE A 122 -11.77 -23.78 3.90
C PHE A 122 -11.83 -25.25 3.57
N LEU A 123 -12.33 -26.05 4.52
CA LEU A 123 -12.80 -27.40 4.27
C LEU A 123 -14.10 -27.37 3.47
N SER A 124 -14.54 -28.51 2.95
CA SER A 124 -15.74 -28.59 2.11
C SER A 124 -17.03 -28.17 2.81
N THR A 125 -17.06 -28.06 4.13
CA THR A 125 -18.23 -27.65 4.93
C THR A 125 -18.17 -26.23 5.46
N ASP A 126 -17.00 -25.58 5.38
CA ASP A 126 -16.81 -24.28 6.02
C ASP A 126 -17.53 -23.19 5.24
N LEU A 127 -18.16 -22.25 5.95
CA LEU A 127 -18.77 -21.05 5.34
C LEU A 127 -18.12 -19.76 5.84
N ILE A 128 -17.52 -19.79 7.03
CA ILE A 128 -16.87 -18.65 7.67
C ILE A 128 -15.60 -19.13 8.35
N ILE A 129 -14.50 -18.39 8.17
CA ILE A 129 -13.26 -18.54 8.92
C ILE A 129 -12.89 -17.19 9.53
N ASN A 130 -12.61 -17.18 10.82
CA ASN A 130 -12.04 -16.04 11.51
C ASN A 130 -10.52 -16.23 11.63
N VAL A 131 -9.77 -15.29 11.08
CA VAL A 131 -8.31 -15.30 11.08
C VAL A 131 -7.82 -14.23 12.07
N PRO A 132 -7.25 -14.65 13.22
CA PRO A 132 -6.68 -13.70 14.16
C PRO A 132 -5.44 -13.03 13.55
N VAL A 133 -5.33 -11.71 13.73
CA VAL A 133 -4.16 -10.91 13.37
C VAL A 133 -3.70 -10.10 14.57
N SER A 134 -2.43 -9.71 14.57
CA SER A 134 -1.91 -8.73 15.53
C SER A 134 -2.66 -7.42 15.37
N THR A 135 -2.77 -6.64 16.45
CA THR A 135 -3.49 -5.37 16.46
C THR A 135 -3.02 -4.44 15.33
N VAL A 136 -3.97 -3.92 14.56
CA VAL A 136 -3.75 -2.93 13.50
C VAL A 136 -4.68 -1.73 13.65
N ASN A 137 -4.27 -0.59 13.10
CA ASN A 137 -5.17 0.55 12.95
C ASN A 137 -6.14 0.35 11.78
N ILE A 138 -7.42 0.09 12.11
CA ILE A 138 -8.49 -0.11 11.12
C ILE A 138 -8.56 1.01 10.09
N SER A 139 -8.42 2.29 10.48
CA SER A 139 -8.58 3.40 9.54
C SER A 139 -7.41 3.56 8.56
N GLN A 140 -6.33 2.80 8.74
CA GLN A 140 -5.13 2.83 7.91
C GLN A 140 -4.79 1.47 7.30
N THR A 141 -5.69 0.50 7.49
CA THR A 141 -5.44 -0.89 7.10
C THR A 141 -6.32 -1.30 5.93
N LEU A 142 -5.70 -1.88 4.91
CA LEU A 142 -6.37 -2.55 3.82
C LEU A 142 -6.15 -4.07 3.87
N VAL A 143 -7.15 -4.82 3.39
CA VAL A 143 -7.10 -6.28 3.26
C VAL A 143 -7.05 -6.68 1.80
N LEU A 144 -6.13 -7.58 1.48
CA LEU A 144 -6.02 -8.24 0.17
C LEU A 144 -6.15 -9.75 0.37
N ILE A 145 -6.88 -10.41 -0.54
CA ILE A 145 -6.95 -11.87 -0.58
C ILE A 145 -6.80 -12.38 -2.02
N SER A 146 -6.24 -13.58 -2.13
CA SER A 146 -6.29 -14.39 -3.34
C SER A 146 -6.74 -15.80 -2.96
N VAL A 147 -7.39 -16.48 -3.89
CA VAL A 147 -7.97 -17.81 -3.67
C VAL A 147 -7.31 -18.79 -4.64
N ALA A 148 -6.86 -19.92 -4.11
CA ALA A 148 -6.57 -21.12 -4.88
C ALA A 148 -7.69 -22.13 -4.60
N THR A 149 -8.21 -22.79 -5.64
CA THR A 149 -9.31 -23.76 -5.51
C THR A 149 -9.00 -25.06 -6.23
N GLY A 150 -9.34 -26.18 -5.61
CA GLY A 150 -9.24 -27.50 -6.24
C GLY A 150 -10.42 -27.84 -7.16
N ALA A 151 -11.42 -26.94 -7.25
CA ALA A 151 -12.65 -27.16 -7.99
C ALA A 151 -12.36 -27.42 -9.48
N SER A 152 -12.88 -28.55 -9.97
CA SER A 152 -12.78 -28.96 -11.37
C SER A 152 -14.11 -28.87 -12.13
N GLY A 153 -15.20 -28.53 -11.45
CA GLY A 153 -16.49 -28.24 -12.07
C GLY A 153 -16.59 -26.78 -12.46
N GLN A 154 -17.33 -26.49 -13.53
CA GLN A 154 -17.61 -25.12 -13.99
C GLN A 154 -18.96 -24.60 -13.45
N ASN A 155 -19.72 -25.45 -12.75
CA ASN A 155 -21.07 -25.18 -12.28
C ASN A 155 -21.16 -25.00 -10.75
N ALA A 156 -20.04 -24.70 -10.10
CA ALA A 156 -19.92 -24.64 -8.65
C ALA A 156 -19.04 -23.47 -8.20
N ASP A 157 -19.10 -22.36 -8.94
CA ASP A 157 -18.18 -21.24 -8.71
C ASP A 157 -18.42 -20.53 -7.39
N GLU A 158 -19.68 -20.50 -6.99
CA GLU A 158 -20.12 -19.95 -5.73
C GLU A 158 -19.47 -20.61 -4.50
N GLU A 159 -18.92 -21.83 -4.64
CA GLU A 159 -18.21 -22.52 -3.57
C GLU A 159 -16.82 -21.98 -3.29
N TRP A 160 -16.21 -21.22 -4.22
CA TRP A 160 -14.85 -20.70 -4.06
C TRP A 160 -14.75 -19.18 -4.08
N THR A 161 -15.84 -18.47 -4.34
CA THR A 161 -15.88 -17.00 -4.17
C THR A 161 -15.86 -16.61 -2.69
N VAL A 162 -14.89 -15.78 -2.29
CA VAL A 162 -14.68 -15.40 -0.89
C VAL A 162 -14.73 -13.88 -0.74
N MET A 163 -15.52 -13.44 0.23
CA MET A 163 -15.51 -12.07 0.74
C MET A 163 -14.60 -12.00 1.98
N ALA A 164 -13.71 -11.02 2.02
CA ALA A 164 -12.83 -10.74 3.16
C ALA A 164 -13.15 -9.40 3.81
N ARG A 165 -13.25 -9.38 5.14
CA ARG A 165 -13.55 -8.17 5.91
C ARG A 165 -12.73 -8.11 7.19
N LEU A 166 -12.08 -6.97 7.42
CA LEU A 166 -11.49 -6.68 8.73
C LEU A 166 -12.60 -6.24 9.69
N THR A 167 -13.00 -7.15 10.59
CA THR A 167 -14.16 -6.98 11.50
C THR A 167 -13.79 -6.26 12.78
N SER A 168 -12.52 -6.34 13.18
CA SER A 168 -11.90 -5.62 14.28
C SER A 168 -10.43 -5.35 13.96
N GLY A 169 -9.72 -4.62 14.82
CA GLY A 169 -8.28 -4.42 14.68
C GLY A 169 -7.44 -5.69 14.86
N THR A 170 -8.07 -6.84 15.14
CA THR A 170 -7.39 -8.11 15.44
C THR A 170 -8.00 -9.31 14.71
N ASN A 171 -8.94 -9.11 13.79
CA ASN A 171 -9.63 -10.22 13.12
C ASN A 171 -10.03 -9.90 11.67
N ILE A 172 -9.64 -10.79 10.76
CA ILE A 172 -10.20 -10.88 9.41
C ILE A 172 -11.27 -11.97 9.40
N GLU A 173 -12.45 -11.65 8.92
CA GLU A 173 -13.47 -12.63 8.57
C GLU A 173 -13.34 -12.95 7.07
N LEU A 174 -13.20 -14.23 6.76
CA LEU A 174 -13.30 -14.78 5.42
C LEU A 174 -14.63 -15.53 5.34
N SER A 175 -15.44 -15.27 4.30
CA SER A 175 -16.72 -15.96 4.16
C SER A 175 -17.10 -16.25 2.71
N ARG A 176 -17.87 -17.32 2.53
CA ARG A 176 -18.52 -17.72 1.27
C ARG A 176 -19.97 -18.12 1.55
N ASN A 177 -20.84 -18.10 0.55
CA ASN A 177 -22.26 -18.43 0.73
C ASN A 177 -22.60 -19.89 0.40
N GLN A 178 -21.70 -20.63 -0.25
CA GLN A 178 -21.87 -22.06 -0.52
C GLN A 178 -20.62 -22.83 -0.10
N SER A 179 -20.85 -23.99 0.50
CA SER A 179 -19.83 -24.97 0.85
C SER A 179 -19.79 -26.08 -0.22
N GLY A 180 -18.65 -26.73 -0.43
CA GLY A 180 -18.56 -27.91 -1.29
C GLY A 180 -17.13 -28.16 -1.76
N SER A 181 -16.43 -27.08 -2.08
CA SER A 181 -15.04 -27.11 -2.53
C SER A 181 -14.05 -26.86 -1.39
N VAL A 182 -12.89 -27.49 -1.45
CA VAL A 182 -11.73 -27.13 -0.62
C VAL A 182 -10.98 -25.98 -1.30
N ILE A 183 -10.75 -24.90 -0.56
CA ILE A 183 -10.03 -23.72 -1.07
C ILE A 183 -9.00 -23.24 -0.06
N ASP A 184 -7.92 -22.64 -0.58
CA ASP A 184 -6.92 -21.93 0.20
C ASP A 184 -7.04 -20.43 -0.10
N VAL A 185 -7.17 -19.63 0.97
CA VAL A 185 -7.23 -18.17 0.90
C VAL A 185 -5.92 -17.62 1.45
N TYR A 186 -5.16 -16.97 0.57
CA TYR A 186 -3.92 -16.28 0.90
C TYR A 186 -4.26 -14.83 1.19
N TRP A 187 -4.03 -14.40 2.42
CA TRP A 187 -4.47 -13.10 2.93
C TRP A 187 -3.29 -12.21 3.30
N GLN A 188 -3.49 -10.90 3.15
CA GLN A 188 -2.60 -9.87 3.65
C GLN A 188 -3.40 -8.77 4.34
N VAL A 189 -2.94 -8.36 5.51
CA VAL A 189 -3.37 -7.16 6.23
C VAL A 189 -2.22 -6.17 6.16
N VAL A 190 -2.48 -5.05 5.51
CA VAL A 190 -1.48 -4.02 5.23
C VAL A 190 -1.89 -2.76 5.96
N GLU A 191 -1.23 -2.46 7.08
CA GLU A 191 -1.34 -1.15 7.73
C GLU A 191 -0.37 -0.19 7.06
N MET A 192 -0.87 0.94 6.57
CA MET A 192 -0.12 1.89 5.76
C MET A 192 -0.22 3.30 6.34
N SER A 193 0.90 3.82 6.82
CA SER A 193 1.01 5.19 7.32
C SER A 193 0.73 6.20 6.21
N GLY A 194 -0.11 7.20 6.51
CA GLY A 194 -0.54 8.19 5.52
C GLY A 194 -1.70 7.72 4.63
N ALA A 195 -2.20 6.50 4.79
CA ALA A 195 -3.46 6.05 4.20
C ALA A 195 -4.65 6.40 5.11
N SER A 196 -5.80 6.64 4.48
CA SER A 196 -7.13 6.65 5.12
C SER A 196 -8.01 5.63 4.39
N VAL A 197 -8.60 4.70 5.13
CA VAL A 197 -9.39 3.60 4.59
C VAL A 197 -10.84 3.72 5.03
N GLN A 198 -11.72 3.94 4.06
CA GLN A 198 -13.16 3.75 4.24
C GLN A 198 -13.55 2.35 3.78
N ARG A 199 -14.50 1.72 4.47
CA ARG A 199 -14.94 0.36 4.15
C ARG A 199 -16.42 0.15 4.40
N GLY A 200 -16.97 -0.87 3.77
CA GLY A 200 -18.32 -1.31 4.02
C GLY A 200 -18.64 -2.61 3.31
N THR A 201 -19.89 -3.04 3.47
CA THR A 201 -20.47 -4.17 2.76
C THR A 201 -21.66 -3.70 1.94
N LEU A 202 -21.92 -4.39 0.83
CA LEU A 202 -23.05 -4.10 -0.05
C LEU A 202 -23.53 -5.40 -0.67
N THR A 203 -24.83 -5.50 -0.95
CA THR A 203 -25.40 -6.60 -1.74
C THR A 203 -25.99 -6.01 -3.01
N ILE A 204 -25.69 -6.60 -4.16
CA ILE A 204 -26.49 -6.41 -5.38
C ILE A 204 -27.55 -7.52 -5.36
N PRO A 205 -28.82 -7.23 -5.05
CA PRO A 205 -29.84 -8.25 -4.90
C PRO A 205 -30.22 -8.87 -6.25
N ALA A 206 -30.90 -10.03 -6.19
CA ALA A 206 -31.56 -10.58 -7.38
C ALA A 206 -32.58 -9.57 -7.93
N GLY A 207 -32.65 -9.44 -9.25
CA GLY A 207 -33.41 -8.40 -9.96
C GLY A 207 -32.60 -7.16 -10.32
N ASP A 208 -31.51 -6.86 -9.60
CA ASP A 208 -30.71 -5.65 -9.82
C ASP A 208 -29.36 -5.94 -10.52
N SER A 209 -28.97 -5.06 -11.43
CA SER A 209 -27.68 -5.12 -12.14
C SER A 209 -26.61 -4.23 -11.52
N SER A 210 -26.98 -3.38 -10.56
CA SER A 210 -26.06 -2.46 -9.89
C SER A 210 -26.53 -2.09 -8.49
N ALA A 211 -25.59 -1.64 -7.66
CA ALA A 211 -25.86 -1.02 -6.37
C ALA A 211 -24.83 0.09 -6.12
N THR A 212 -25.20 1.07 -5.29
CA THR A 212 -24.30 2.18 -4.92
C THR A 212 -24.05 2.21 -3.42
N ALA A 213 -22.85 2.65 -3.04
CA ALA A 213 -22.51 2.93 -1.64
C ALA A 213 -22.13 4.41 -1.50
N VAL A 214 -22.65 5.05 -0.44
CA VAL A 214 -22.27 6.42 -0.07
C VAL A 214 -21.03 6.37 0.81
N ILE A 215 -20.06 7.21 0.50
CA ILE A 215 -18.80 7.36 1.25
C ILE A 215 -18.57 8.82 1.65
N SER A 216 -17.70 9.03 2.64
CA SER A 216 -17.17 10.37 2.89
C SER A 216 -16.34 10.82 1.70
N SER A 217 -16.32 12.12 1.42
CA SER A 217 -15.64 12.67 0.25
C SER A 217 -14.16 12.25 0.19
N VAL A 218 -13.71 11.80 -0.98
CA VAL A 218 -12.30 11.47 -1.27
C VAL A 218 -11.77 12.24 -2.47
N ASP A 219 -10.44 12.41 -2.55
CA ASP A 219 -9.78 12.92 -3.75
C ASP A 219 -9.57 11.77 -4.75
N LEU A 220 -10.19 11.87 -5.93
CA LEU A 220 -10.13 10.84 -6.97
C LEU A 220 -8.71 10.64 -7.54
N SER A 221 -7.86 11.66 -7.48
CA SER A 221 -6.46 11.58 -7.93
C SER A 221 -5.53 10.93 -6.89
N LYS A 222 -6.07 10.59 -5.71
CA LYS A 222 -5.34 10.03 -4.57
C LYS A 222 -5.98 8.77 -4.02
N SER A 223 -7.10 8.33 -4.59
CA SER A 223 -7.92 7.26 -4.02
C SER A 223 -8.21 6.16 -5.01
N PHE A 224 -8.11 4.91 -4.55
CA PHE A 224 -8.43 3.72 -5.33
C PHE A 224 -9.36 2.79 -4.56
N LEU A 225 -10.04 1.90 -5.30
CA LEU A 225 -11.05 0.99 -4.77
C LEU A 225 -10.53 -0.44 -4.84
N LEU A 226 -10.64 -1.16 -3.72
CA LEU A 226 -10.50 -2.60 -3.64
C LEU A 226 -11.84 -3.21 -3.26
N LEU A 227 -12.14 -4.39 -3.78
CA LEU A 227 -13.34 -5.13 -3.41
C LEU A 227 -13.07 -6.63 -3.39
N THR A 228 -13.79 -7.34 -2.54
CA THR A 228 -13.91 -8.80 -2.54
C THR A 228 -15.38 -9.17 -2.57
N GLN A 229 -15.69 -10.38 -3.02
CA GLN A 229 -17.07 -10.75 -3.33
C GLN A 229 -17.33 -12.23 -3.05
N LYS A 230 -18.57 -12.54 -2.71
CA LYS A 230 -19.07 -13.92 -2.66
C LYS A 230 -20.40 -14.01 -3.41
N ALA A 231 -20.49 -15.00 -4.29
CA ALA A 231 -21.66 -15.31 -5.08
C ALA A 231 -22.78 -15.88 -4.19
N SER A 232 -24.04 -15.81 -4.61
CA SER A 232 -25.14 -16.57 -4.00
C SER A 232 -25.01 -18.06 -4.28
N ALA A 233 -25.59 -18.91 -3.42
CA ALA A 233 -25.56 -20.37 -3.52
C ALA A 233 -26.40 -20.96 -4.69
N ALA A 234 -27.01 -20.12 -5.52
CA ALA A 234 -27.82 -20.56 -6.67
C ALA A 234 -27.26 -20.08 -8.02
N VAL A 235 -26.02 -19.58 -8.03
CA VAL A 235 -25.34 -19.07 -9.23
C VAL A 235 -24.96 -20.19 -10.21
N ASN A 236 -24.69 -21.41 -9.72
CA ASN A 236 -24.42 -22.59 -10.55
C ASN A 236 -23.31 -22.34 -11.59
N GLY A 237 -22.27 -21.60 -11.20
CA GLY A 237 -21.14 -21.27 -12.06
C GLY A 237 -21.34 -20.15 -13.08
N VAL A 238 -22.46 -19.43 -13.11
CA VAL A 238 -22.70 -18.40 -14.12
C VAL A 238 -21.93 -17.11 -13.78
N GLU A 239 -20.82 -16.84 -14.48
CA GLU A 239 -19.91 -15.75 -14.13
C GLU A 239 -20.56 -14.37 -14.16
N SER A 240 -21.49 -14.14 -15.10
CA SER A 240 -22.20 -12.87 -15.28
C SER A 240 -23.05 -12.47 -14.07
N GLU A 241 -23.39 -13.41 -13.19
CA GLU A 241 -24.22 -13.20 -12.01
C GLU A 241 -23.42 -12.75 -10.78
N TYR A 242 -22.13 -13.06 -10.72
CA TYR A 242 -21.33 -12.74 -9.53
C TYR A 242 -20.10 -11.88 -9.82
N THR A 243 -19.59 -11.83 -11.05
CA THR A 243 -18.52 -10.89 -11.45
C THR A 243 -18.95 -9.42 -11.29
N VAL A 244 -18.35 -8.72 -10.34
CA VAL A 244 -18.66 -7.30 -10.09
C VAL A 244 -17.48 -6.41 -10.46
N ARG A 245 -17.78 -5.38 -11.24
CA ARG A 245 -16.92 -4.21 -11.41
C ARG A 245 -17.28 -3.17 -10.35
N GLY A 246 -16.28 -2.63 -9.68
CA GLY A 246 -16.43 -1.49 -8.79
C GLY A 246 -15.74 -0.25 -9.35
N GLN A 247 -16.32 0.92 -9.14
CA GLN A 247 -15.72 2.20 -9.49
C GLN A 247 -16.04 3.28 -8.44
N ILE A 248 -15.12 4.23 -8.26
CA ILE A 248 -15.39 5.48 -7.54
C ILE A 248 -16.09 6.41 -8.53
N ALA A 249 -17.43 6.44 -8.49
CA ALA A 249 -18.26 7.16 -9.47
C ALA A 249 -18.23 8.68 -9.24
N SER A 250 -18.03 9.10 -7.99
CA SER A 250 -17.84 10.48 -7.59
C SER A 250 -17.05 10.53 -6.26
N PRO A 251 -16.58 11.69 -5.80
CA PRO A 251 -15.92 11.81 -4.49
C PRO A 251 -16.69 11.20 -3.33
N THR A 252 -18.02 11.12 -3.40
CA THR A 252 -18.89 10.64 -2.32
C THR A 252 -19.66 9.36 -2.65
N GLN A 253 -19.43 8.75 -3.81
CA GLN A 253 -20.20 7.59 -4.25
C GLN A 253 -19.36 6.53 -4.94
N LEU A 254 -19.60 5.28 -4.55
CA LEU A 254 -19.15 4.09 -5.25
C LEU A 254 -20.29 3.50 -6.06
N ASN A 255 -19.97 2.98 -7.23
CA ASN A 255 -20.90 2.19 -8.04
C ASN A 255 -20.32 0.79 -8.23
N PHE A 256 -21.17 -0.21 -8.05
CA PHE A 256 -20.86 -1.62 -8.26
C PHE A 256 -21.87 -2.18 -9.24
N ASP A 257 -21.42 -2.85 -10.29
CA ASP A 257 -22.30 -3.37 -11.32
C ASP A 257 -21.83 -4.70 -11.91
N ARG A 258 -22.81 -5.46 -12.40
CA ARG A 258 -22.67 -6.78 -13.04
C ARG A 258 -23.54 -6.84 -14.29
N ILE A 259 -23.52 -7.97 -15.00
CA ILE A 259 -24.33 -8.14 -16.23
C ILE A 259 -25.68 -8.78 -15.92
N SER A 260 -25.68 -9.97 -15.32
CA SER A 260 -26.90 -10.72 -15.04
C SER A 260 -27.50 -10.33 -13.70
N THR A 261 -28.82 -10.48 -13.59
CA THR A 261 -29.59 -10.09 -12.40
C THR A 261 -30.25 -11.28 -11.69
N ASN A 262 -30.07 -12.52 -12.14
CA ASN A 262 -30.85 -13.67 -11.65
C ASN A 262 -30.65 -13.97 -10.16
N ASN A 263 -29.40 -13.91 -9.70
CA ASN A 263 -29.02 -14.22 -8.32
C ASN A 263 -28.50 -12.97 -7.59
N SER A 264 -28.18 -13.05 -6.30
CA SER A 264 -27.51 -11.94 -5.58
C SER A 264 -25.99 -12.13 -5.52
N VAL A 265 -25.27 -11.05 -5.25
CA VAL A 265 -23.84 -11.06 -4.91
C VAL A 265 -23.56 -10.12 -3.75
N ASP A 266 -22.78 -10.59 -2.78
CA ASP A 266 -22.35 -9.80 -1.63
C ASP A 266 -20.92 -9.32 -1.82
N LEU A 267 -20.66 -8.10 -1.39
CA LEU A 267 -19.42 -7.37 -1.59
C LEU A 267 -18.89 -6.83 -0.26
N ALA A 268 -17.58 -6.90 -0.06
CA ALA A 268 -16.86 -6.07 0.89
C ALA A 268 -15.94 -5.13 0.11
N TRP A 269 -16.07 -3.83 0.34
CA TRP A 269 -15.32 -2.80 -0.39
C TRP A 269 -14.45 -1.97 0.56
N GLN A 270 -13.36 -1.45 0.01
CA GLN A 270 -12.40 -0.57 0.68
C GLN A 270 -11.98 0.55 -0.27
N VAL A 271 -12.15 1.81 0.13
CA VAL A 271 -11.60 2.98 -0.56
C VAL A 271 -10.39 3.44 0.23
N ILE A 272 -9.24 3.47 -0.44
CA ILE A 272 -7.96 3.83 0.16
C ILE A 272 -7.55 5.17 -0.43
N SER A 273 -7.44 6.18 0.42
CA SER A 273 -6.93 7.51 0.08
C SER A 273 -5.52 7.69 0.61
N LEU A 274 -4.60 8.13 -0.26
CA LEU A 274 -3.18 8.30 0.06
C LEU A 274 -2.84 9.78 0.24
N ALA A 275 -2.34 10.17 1.41
CA ALA A 275 -1.96 11.55 1.73
C ALA A 275 -0.44 11.83 1.56
N ASP A 276 0.31 10.86 1.05
CA ASP A 276 1.77 10.83 1.01
C ASP A 276 2.39 11.40 -0.29
N GLY A 277 1.56 12.00 -1.14
CA GLY A 277 1.96 12.49 -2.45
C GLY A 277 1.74 11.49 -3.59
N SER A 278 1.41 10.23 -3.30
CA SER A 278 1.13 9.20 -4.32
C SER A 278 0.03 9.66 -5.26
N SER A 279 0.04 9.22 -6.51
CA SER A 279 -1.01 9.55 -7.48
C SER A 279 -1.76 8.31 -7.94
N VAL A 280 -3.05 8.48 -8.16
CA VAL A 280 -3.95 7.45 -8.66
C VAL A 280 -4.53 7.90 -9.98
N GLN A 281 -4.51 7.01 -10.96
CA GLN A 281 -5.31 7.12 -12.16
C GLN A 281 -6.27 5.94 -12.20
N ALA A 282 -7.49 6.18 -12.68
CA ALA A 282 -8.49 5.13 -12.80
C ALA A 282 -9.31 5.33 -14.07
N GLY A 283 -9.89 4.24 -14.56
CA GLY A 283 -10.74 4.28 -15.73
C GLY A 283 -11.42 2.96 -16.01
N ILE A 284 -12.12 2.90 -17.15
CA ILE A 284 -12.78 1.70 -17.64
C ILE A 284 -12.19 1.35 -19.01
N THR A 285 -11.94 0.07 -19.23
CA THR A 285 -11.53 -0.46 -20.53
C THR A 285 -12.46 -1.58 -20.94
N THR A 286 -12.86 -1.58 -22.21
CA THR A 286 -13.66 -2.66 -22.80
C THR A 286 -12.73 -3.56 -23.62
N VAL A 287 -12.85 -4.87 -23.41
CA VAL A 287 -12.28 -5.89 -24.28
C VAL A 287 -13.42 -6.44 -25.12
N ASN A 288 -13.39 -6.22 -26.44
CA ASN A 288 -14.49 -6.64 -27.31
C ASN A 288 -14.53 -8.17 -27.42
N SER A 289 -15.66 -8.70 -27.89
CA SER A 289 -15.91 -10.13 -28.01
C SER A 289 -14.80 -10.90 -28.73
N LEU A 290 -14.27 -10.35 -29.81
CA LEU A 290 -13.23 -10.98 -30.63
C LEU A 290 -11.80 -10.64 -30.19
N ASP A 291 -11.65 -9.76 -29.21
CA ASP A 291 -10.33 -9.33 -28.74
C ASP A 291 -9.87 -10.19 -27.55
N LEU A 292 -8.57 -10.51 -27.55
CA LEU A 292 -7.90 -11.15 -26.41
C LEU A 292 -7.29 -10.12 -25.46
N SER A 293 -7.15 -8.87 -25.89
CA SER A 293 -6.54 -7.82 -25.10
C SER A 293 -7.13 -6.45 -25.41
N ALA A 294 -6.95 -5.52 -24.48
CA ALA A 294 -7.19 -4.11 -24.69
C ALA A 294 -6.17 -3.30 -23.89
N THR A 295 -5.93 -2.07 -24.32
CA THR A 295 -4.96 -1.18 -23.68
C THR A 295 -5.64 0.12 -23.28
N ALA A 296 -5.53 0.47 -21.99
CA ALA A 296 -5.87 1.78 -21.48
C ALA A 296 -4.68 2.73 -21.68
N ILE A 297 -4.94 3.92 -22.21
CA ILE A 297 -3.96 5.01 -22.23
C ILE A 297 -4.04 5.75 -20.90
N ILE A 298 -2.90 5.88 -20.24
CA ILE A 298 -2.75 6.57 -18.95
C ILE A 298 -1.76 7.72 -19.08
N ASN A 299 -1.86 8.71 -18.18
CA ASN A 299 -0.81 9.71 -18.04
C ASN A 299 0.50 9.02 -17.64
N PRO A 300 1.67 9.55 -18.07
CA PRO A 300 2.96 8.96 -17.77
C PRO A 300 3.15 8.61 -16.29
N VAL A 301 3.58 7.39 -16.01
CA VAL A 301 3.93 6.89 -14.68
C VAL A 301 5.35 6.31 -14.62
N VAL A 302 5.92 6.24 -13.42
CA VAL A 302 7.15 5.50 -13.17
C VAL A 302 6.82 4.04 -12.88
N VAL A 303 7.01 3.16 -13.87
CA VAL A 303 6.62 1.73 -13.80
C VAL A 303 7.21 1.04 -12.56
N ALA A 304 8.48 1.29 -12.23
CA ALA A 304 9.15 0.70 -11.05
C ALA A 304 8.58 1.17 -9.69
N ARG A 305 7.58 2.06 -9.68
CA ARG A 305 6.90 2.59 -8.49
C ARG A 305 5.37 2.51 -8.62
N THR A 306 4.88 1.83 -9.66
CA THR A 306 3.45 1.81 -9.98
C THR A 306 2.88 0.41 -9.84
N ALA A 307 1.85 0.27 -9.02
CA ALA A 307 1.03 -0.93 -8.95
C ALA A 307 -0.28 -0.74 -9.71
N SER A 308 -0.96 -1.84 -10.03
CA SER A 308 -2.23 -1.81 -10.76
C SER A 308 -3.22 -2.82 -10.20
N PHE A 309 -4.47 -2.44 -10.25
CA PHE A 309 -5.59 -3.24 -9.79
C PHE A 309 -6.72 -3.16 -10.81
N VAL A 310 -7.43 -4.27 -11.02
CA VAL A 310 -8.56 -4.35 -11.94
C VAL A 310 -9.74 -5.06 -11.29
N SER A 311 -10.97 -4.64 -11.58
CA SER A 311 -12.19 -5.39 -11.28
C SER A 311 -12.99 -5.58 -12.56
N VAL A 312 -13.65 -6.73 -12.69
CA VAL A 312 -14.24 -7.20 -13.94
C VAL A 312 -15.76 -7.30 -13.80
N ARG A 313 -16.47 -6.72 -14.76
CA ARG A 313 -17.88 -6.94 -14.99
C ARG A 313 -18.02 -8.08 -16.00
N GLY A 314 -18.73 -9.16 -15.68
CA GLY A 314 -18.67 -10.41 -16.44
C GLY A 314 -19.09 -10.40 -17.91
N SER A 315 -19.13 -11.62 -18.45
CA SER A 315 -19.58 -11.95 -19.81
C SER A 315 -21.08 -11.68 -20.03
N ILE A 316 -21.49 -11.46 -21.28
CA ILE A 316 -22.90 -11.39 -21.69
C ILE A 316 -23.38 -12.83 -21.89
N GLY A 317 -24.17 -13.36 -20.94
CA GLY A 317 -24.73 -14.70 -21.07
C GLY A 317 -25.13 -15.33 -19.74
N ASN A 318 -25.78 -16.48 -19.81
CA ASN A 318 -26.12 -17.34 -18.66
C ASN A 318 -25.36 -18.68 -18.71
N SER A 319 -24.23 -18.71 -19.43
CA SER A 319 -23.37 -19.90 -19.53
C SER A 319 -22.51 -20.03 -18.29
N ASN A 320 -22.30 -21.26 -17.82
CA ASN A 320 -21.46 -21.59 -16.67
C ASN A 320 -20.10 -22.14 -17.12
N ALA A 321 -19.45 -21.43 -18.04
CA ALA A 321 -18.22 -21.87 -18.69
C ALA A 321 -17.43 -20.69 -19.29
N ASP A 322 -17.64 -19.48 -18.74
CA ASP A 322 -17.09 -18.24 -19.28
C ASP A 322 -15.99 -17.67 -18.37
N LEU A 323 -15.53 -18.44 -17.37
CA LEU A 323 -14.47 -18.03 -16.45
C LEU A 323 -13.20 -17.60 -17.18
N ASP A 324 -12.89 -18.27 -18.29
CA ASP A 324 -11.76 -17.96 -19.16
C ASP A 324 -11.93 -16.66 -19.97
N GLU A 325 -13.16 -16.16 -20.10
CA GLU A 325 -13.50 -14.89 -20.74
C GLU A 325 -13.42 -13.70 -19.79
N VAL A 326 -13.62 -13.95 -18.49
CA VAL A 326 -13.63 -12.94 -17.42
C VAL A 326 -12.37 -12.94 -16.55
N SER A 327 -11.42 -13.85 -16.82
CA SER A 327 -10.13 -13.93 -16.13
C SER A 327 -9.04 -13.21 -16.94
N PHE A 328 -8.42 -12.20 -16.33
CA PHE A 328 -7.45 -11.33 -16.98
C PHE A 328 -6.13 -11.26 -16.21
N THR A 329 -5.05 -11.08 -16.98
CA THR A 329 -3.82 -10.43 -16.52
C THR A 329 -3.85 -8.96 -16.93
N HIS A 330 -3.28 -8.05 -16.14
CA HIS A 330 -3.03 -6.65 -16.44
C HIS A 330 -1.54 -6.26 -16.25
N THR A 331 -0.95 -5.59 -17.25
CA THR A 331 0.48 -5.25 -17.25
C THR A 331 0.74 -3.78 -17.59
N LEU A 332 1.63 -3.15 -16.81
CA LEU A 332 2.23 -1.85 -17.08
C LEU A 332 3.57 -2.08 -17.78
N SER A 333 3.55 -2.34 -19.09
CA SER A 333 4.78 -2.54 -19.87
C SER A 333 5.43 -1.24 -20.33
N THR A 334 4.68 -0.13 -20.33
CA THR A 334 5.19 1.21 -20.66
C THR A 334 4.67 2.24 -19.66
N PRO A 335 5.35 3.39 -19.52
CA PRO A 335 4.89 4.50 -18.69
C PRO A 335 3.49 5.03 -19.00
N THR A 336 2.94 4.76 -20.19
CA THR A 336 1.70 5.41 -20.68
C THR A 336 0.59 4.42 -20.99
N SER A 337 0.75 3.14 -20.67
CA SER A 337 -0.22 2.11 -21.01
C SER A 337 -0.40 1.04 -19.95
N LEU A 338 -1.65 0.70 -19.66
CA LEU A 338 -2.04 -0.52 -18.94
C LEU A 338 -2.72 -1.47 -19.93
N THR A 339 -2.14 -2.66 -20.14
CA THR A 339 -2.70 -3.67 -21.06
C THR A 339 -3.33 -4.80 -20.27
N VAL A 340 -4.61 -5.08 -20.53
CA VAL A 340 -5.34 -6.23 -20.00
C VAL A 340 -5.39 -7.34 -21.05
N THR A 341 -5.31 -8.60 -20.64
CA THR A 341 -5.29 -9.74 -21.57
C THR A 341 -5.99 -10.97 -20.96
N ARG A 342 -6.86 -11.60 -21.73
CA ARG A 342 -7.52 -12.88 -21.44
C ARG A 342 -7.01 -13.97 -22.38
N ALA A 343 -7.32 -15.23 -22.07
CA ALA A 343 -6.84 -16.38 -22.86
C ALA A 343 -7.82 -16.84 -23.95
N LYS A 344 -9.07 -16.38 -23.93
CA LYS A 344 -10.11 -16.80 -24.87
C LYS A 344 -11.00 -15.62 -25.27
N THR A 345 -11.42 -15.60 -26.53
CA THR A 345 -12.44 -14.68 -27.06
C THR A 345 -13.83 -15.16 -26.70
N GLY A 346 -14.80 -14.28 -26.65
CA GLY A 346 -16.18 -14.65 -26.35
C GLY A 346 -17.04 -13.42 -26.19
N SER A 347 -17.57 -13.19 -25.01
CA SER A 347 -18.33 -11.97 -24.72
C SER A 347 -17.46 -10.73 -24.64
N GLY A 348 -18.09 -9.57 -24.89
CA GLY A 348 -17.51 -8.28 -24.55
C GLY A 348 -17.49 -8.09 -23.04
N VAL A 349 -16.35 -7.66 -22.49
CA VAL A 349 -16.13 -7.54 -21.05
C VAL A 349 -15.64 -6.13 -20.72
N GLN A 350 -16.08 -5.59 -19.58
CA GLN A 350 -15.62 -4.29 -19.09
C GLN A 350 -14.84 -4.44 -17.80
N LEU A 351 -13.70 -3.77 -17.72
CA LEU A 351 -12.83 -3.75 -16.56
C LEU A 351 -12.72 -2.33 -16.03
N ALA A 352 -12.95 -2.13 -14.74
CA ALA A 352 -12.47 -0.92 -14.06
C ALA A 352 -11.02 -1.19 -13.63
N TRP A 353 -10.14 -0.22 -13.85
CA TRP A 353 -8.74 -0.31 -13.47
C TRP A 353 -8.33 0.90 -12.65
N SER A 354 -7.30 0.72 -11.83
CA SER A 354 -6.57 1.80 -11.19
C SER A 354 -5.06 1.53 -11.26
N THR A 355 -4.28 2.55 -11.57
CA THR A 355 -2.83 2.56 -11.41
C THR A 355 -2.45 3.50 -10.28
N ILE A 356 -1.63 3.01 -9.35
CA ILE A 356 -1.20 3.74 -8.17
C ILE A 356 0.30 3.93 -8.29
N GLN A 357 0.74 5.14 -8.61
CA GLN A 357 2.14 5.50 -8.54
C GLN A 357 2.42 5.96 -7.11
N PHE A 358 3.13 5.12 -6.35
CA PHE A 358 3.52 5.47 -5.00
C PHE A 358 4.56 6.59 -5.03
N ASN A 359 4.41 7.54 -4.11
CA ASN A 359 5.43 8.56 -3.93
C ASN A 359 6.67 7.93 -3.33
N ASN A 360 7.84 8.35 -3.81
CA ASN A 360 9.06 8.11 -3.06
C ASN A 360 9.31 9.33 -2.19
N LEU A 361 9.89 9.13 -1.01
CA LEU A 361 10.60 10.24 -0.40
C LEU A 361 11.70 10.62 -1.38
N SER A 362 11.67 11.88 -1.77
CA SER A 362 12.59 12.45 -2.73
C SER A 362 14.01 12.54 -2.18
N VAL A 363 14.19 12.35 -0.86
CA VAL A 363 15.50 12.37 -0.20
C VAL A 363 15.65 11.28 0.85
N THR A 364 16.74 10.52 0.79
CA THR A 364 17.22 9.64 1.89
C THR A 364 18.43 10.25 2.57
N VAL A 365 18.56 10.07 3.89
CA VAL A 365 19.73 10.49 4.69
C VAL A 365 20.50 9.27 5.22
N SER A 366 21.84 9.28 5.16
CA SER A 366 22.68 8.17 5.65
C SER A 366 22.60 8.00 7.17
N ASP A 367 22.56 9.12 7.88
CA ASP A 367 22.51 9.18 9.33
C ASP A 367 21.29 10.00 9.78
N SER A 368 20.51 9.41 10.68
CA SER A 368 19.27 9.99 11.21
C SER A 368 19.40 10.52 12.64
N LEU A 369 20.58 10.37 13.27
CA LEU A 369 20.84 10.80 14.64
C LEU A 369 22.23 11.43 14.74
N PHE A 370 22.27 12.73 15.09
CA PHE A 370 23.49 13.42 15.48
C PHE A 370 23.59 13.43 17.01
N SER A 371 24.62 12.81 17.59
CA SER A 371 24.79 12.70 19.05
C SER A 371 26.08 13.34 19.51
N PHE A 372 25.96 14.33 20.40
CA PHE A 372 27.10 15.12 20.86
C PHE A 372 27.54 14.85 22.30
N GLY A 373 26.84 13.97 23.03
CA GLY A 373 27.19 13.60 24.40
C GLY A 373 27.18 14.76 25.41
N ALA A 374 27.97 14.65 26.47
CA ALA A 374 28.16 15.71 27.46
C ALA A 374 29.15 16.74 26.95
N VAL A 375 28.74 18.01 26.92
CA VAL A 375 29.51 19.08 26.25
C VAL A 375 29.64 20.32 27.11
N PRO A 376 30.83 20.96 27.16
CA PRO A 376 31.02 22.20 27.89
C PRO A 376 30.15 23.34 27.33
N LEU A 377 29.83 24.30 28.19
CA LEU A 377 29.19 25.56 27.78
C LEU A 377 30.13 26.37 26.89
N ASN A 378 29.54 27.26 26.10
CA ASN A 378 30.23 28.17 25.16
C ASN A 378 31.21 27.48 24.20
N THR A 379 30.90 26.27 23.76
CA THR A 379 31.81 25.44 22.96
C THR A 379 31.14 25.04 21.64
N TRP A 380 31.88 25.15 20.54
CA TRP A 380 31.50 24.53 19.28
C TRP A 380 31.72 23.04 19.37
N LEU A 381 30.67 22.27 19.07
CA LEU A 381 30.77 20.83 19.03
C LEU A 381 31.43 20.42 17.71
N PRO A 382 32.23 19.33 17.70
CA PRO A 382 32.73 18.77 16.45
C PRO A 382 31.56 18.54 15.49
N PRO A 383 31.68 18.93 14.20
CA PRO A 383 30.63 18.66 13.25
C PRO A 383 30.39 17.17 13.10
N ASP A 384 29.11 16.83 12.95
CA ASP A 384 28.69 15.50 12.56
C ASP A 384 28.18 15.53 11.12
N SER A 385 28.20 14.39 10.42
CA SER A 385 27.95 14.32 8.98
C SER A 385 26.86 13.33 8.61
N SER A 386 26.15 13.64 7.53
CA SER A 386 25.19 12.74 6.88
C SER A 386 25.30 12.93 5.37
N VAL A 387 24.83 11.98 4.58
CA VAL A 387 24.73 12.09 3.12
C VAL A 387 23.26 12.07 2.75
N MET A 388 22.81 13.12 2.06
CA MET A 388 21.47 13.20 1.51
C MET A 388 21.52 12.73 0.05
N THR A 389 20.67 11.79 -0.36
CA THR A 389 20.59 11.32 -1.75
C THR A 389 19.21 11.61 -2.32
N ASN A 390 19.17 12.12 -3.56
CA ASN A 390 17.93 12.40 -4.26
C ASN A 390 17.42 11.09 -4.84
N ASP A 391 16.43 10.50 -4.20
CA ASP A 391 15.76 9.28 -4.67
C ASP A 391 14.45 9.60 -5.41
N GLY A 392 14.17 10.88 -5.63
CA GLY A 392 13.07 11.38 -6.44
C GLY A 392 13.22 11.02 -7.93
N PRO A 393 12.13 11.16 -8.72
CA PRO A 393 12.15 10.88 -10.15
C PRO A 393 12.65 12.06 -11.00
N ALA A 394 12.95 13.20 -10.39
CA ALA A 394 13.39 14.42 -11.05
C ALA A 394 14.52 15.10 -10.26
N SER A 395 15.10 16.15 -10.85
CA SER A 395 16.03 16.98 -10.12
C SER A 395 15.28 17.84 -9.10
N GLU A 396 15.77 17.86 -7.85
CA GLU A 396 15.05 18.45 -6.72
C GLU A 396 15.96 19.32 -5.86
N ASN A 397 15.37 20.23 -5.10
CA ASN A 397 16.08 21.04 -4.11
C ASN A 397 15.98 20.38 -2.74
N PHE A 398 17.08 20.27 -2.02
CA PHE A 398 17.07 19.81 -0.63
C PHE A 398 16.85 20.99 0.30
N ILE A 399 15.81 20.89 1.12
CA ILE A 399 15.40 21.89 2.10
C ILE A 399 15.53 21.29 3.49
N GLY A 400 16.25 21.97 4.37
CA GLY A 400 16.37 21.63 5.78
C GLY A 400 15.44 22.46 6.66
N LYS A 401 15.02 21.89 7.78
CA LYS A 401 14.27 22.58 8.83
C LYS A 401 14.61 21.96 10.18
N ILE A 402 14.89 22.76 11.20
CA ILE A 402 15.23 22.27 12.54
C ILE A 402 14.20 22.70 13.57
N SER A 403 13.75 21.77 14.42
CA SER A 403 12.85 22.07 15.54
C SER A 403 13.59 22.73 16.70
N ALA A 404 12.85 23.27 17.69
CA ALA A 404 13.47 23.77 18.91
C ALA A 404 14.30 22.68 19.64
N PHE A 405 15.45 23.06 20.20
CA PHE A 405 16.17 22.24 21.17
C PHE A 405 15.45 22.32 22.51
N ALA A 406 14.83 21.22 22.91
CA ALA A 406 13.96 21.17 24.09
C ALA A 406 14.34 20.04 25.06
N SER A 407 14.12 20.30 26.35
CA SER A 407 14.23 19.33 27.44
C SER A 407 13.17 19.60 28.52
N GLY A 408 12.04 18.88 28.44
CA GLY A 408 10.89 19.16 29.29
C GLY A 408 10.32 20.55 29.03
N LEU A 409 10.34 21.42 30.04
CA LEU A 409 9.91 22.83 29.92
C LEU A 409 11.04 23.78 29.51
N ASN A 410 12.28 23.31 29.45
CA ASN A 410 13.44 24.13 29.13
C ASN A 410 13.72 24.09 27.64
N ASN A 411 13.87 25.26 27.01
CA ASN A 411 14.19 25.39 25.60
C ASN A 411 15.42 26.28 25.42
N TRP A 412 16.30 25.91 24.50
CA TRP A 412 17.33 26.84 24.02
C TRP A 412 16.79 27.60 22.81
N ALA A 413 16.88 28.93 22.84
CA ALA A 413 16.60 29.77 21.70
C ALA A 413 17.70 29.61 20.63
N LEU A 414 17.37 29.87 19.37
CA LEU A 414 18.33 29.89 18.27
C LEU A 414 18.71 31.32 17.91
N SER A 415 20.00 31.56 17.63
CA SER A 415 20.50 32.83 17.14
C SER A 415 21.47 32.61 15.97
N PRO A 416 21.36 33.41 14.89
CA PRO A 416 22.30 33.33 13.77
C PRO A 416 23.66 33.98 14.07
N THR A 417 23.74 34.90 15.04
CA THR A 417 24.92 35.76 15.23
C THR A 417 25.78 35.34 16.40
N ASN A 418 25.19 35.21 17.59
CA ASN A 418 25.90 34.95 18.85
C ASN A 418 25.15 33.93 19.71
N ASN A 419 25.87 33.11 20.48
CA ASN A 419 25.30 32.32 21.58
C ASN A 419 25.18 33.20 22.85
N GLY A 420 24.45 32.72 23.85
CA GLY A 420 24.15 33.47 25.07
C GLY A 420 23.53 32.60 26.16
N ALA A 421 22.89 33.20 27.15
CA ALA A 421 22.15 32.46 28.17
C ALA A 421 20.94 31.75 27.53
N ASP A 422 20.90 30.42 27.61
CA ASP A 422 19.91 29.56 26.93
C ASP A 422 19.73 29.88 25.44
N LEU A 423 20.80 30.33 24.79
CA LEU A 423 20.81 30.73 23.38
C LEU A 423 21.94 30.01 22.66
N ILE A 424 21.61 29.19 21.68
CA ILE A 424 22.57 28.45 20.86
C ILE A 424 22.76 29.07 19.48
N ARG A 425 23.81 28.61 18.80
CA ARG A 425 23.95 28.74 17.35
C ARG A 425 23.93 27.36 16.72
N ALA A 426 23.29 27.24 15.57
CA ALA A 426 23.32 26.03 14.76
C ALA A 426 23.78 26.40 13.35
N GLN A 427 24.65 25.57 12.79
CA GLN A 427 25.24 25.78 11.47
C GLN A 427 25.24 24.48 10.67
N TRP A 428 25.24 24.64 9.36
CA TRP A 428 25.39 23.54 8.43
C TRP A 428 26.38 23.86 7.30
N SER A 429 26.91 22.82 6.67
CA SER A 429 27.76 22.93 5.48
C SER A 429 27.50 21.77 4.52
N THR A 430 27.79 21.99 3.24
CA THR A 430 27.83 20.94 2.21
C THR A 430 29.21 20.79 1.59
N SER A 431 30.22 21.51 2.11
CA SER A 431 31.60 21.49 1.58
C SER A 431 32.56 20.68 2.44
N GLY A 432 32.28 20.50 3.73
CA GLY A 432 33.10 19.71 4.64
C GLY A 432 33.01 20.16 6.10
N ALA A 433 33.66 19.42 6.98
CA ALA A 433 33.75 19.72 8.42
C ALA A 433 34.54 21.01 8.74
N SER A 434 35.22 21.62 7.76
CA SER A 434 35.88 22.93 7.90
C SER A 434 35.03 24.10 7.41
N GLY A 435 33.84 23.84 6.85
CA GLY A 435 32.97 24.85 6.24
C GLY A 435 33.24 25.07 4.74
N PRO A 436 32.75 26.18 4.16
CA PRO A 436 32.07 27.31 4.80
C PRO A 436 30.77 26.93 5.53
N TRP A 437 30.49 27.62 6.62
CA TRP A 437 29.33 27.36 7.49
C TRP A 437 28.20 28.36 7.26
N ASN A 438 26.99 27.84 7.05
CA ASN A 438 25.76 28.59 6.94
C ASN A 438 25.03 28.60 8.28
N ASN A 439 24.67 29.77 8.80
CA ASN A 439 23.90 29.88 10.05
C ASN A 439 22.42 29.55 9.81
N ILE A 440 21.82 28.82 10.74
CA ILE A 440 20.36 28.66 10.80
C ILE A 440 19.79 29.83 11.61
N SER A 441 18.88 30.59 11.01
CA SER A 441 18.41 31.87 11.56
C SER A 441 17.22 31.75 12.50
N ALA A 442 16.38 30.72 12.33
CA ALA A 442 15.19 30.49 13.14
C ALA A 442 14.82 29.00 13.16
N TYR A 443 14.20 28.56 14.25
CA TYR A 443 13.54 27.26 14.29
C TYR A 443 12.36 27.24 13.32
N ASP A 444 12.06 26.04 12.88
CA ASP A 444 10.92 25.74 12.03
C ASP A 444 10.83 26.57 10.74
N THR A 445 11.97 27.12 10.30
CA THR A 445 12.11 27.87 9.05
C THR A 445 12.95 27.07 8.07
N ASP A 446 12.47 26.99 6.84
CA ASP A 446 13.14 26.29 5.75
C ASP A 446 14.47 26.98 5.39
N PHE A 447 15.51 26.20 5.19
CA PHE A 447 16.76 26.65 4.58
C PHE A 447 17.16 25.73 3.43
N THR A 448 17.63 26.31 2.33
CA THR A 448 18.07 25.54 1.16
C THR A 448 19.45 24.94 1.41
N ILE A 449 19.52 23.62 1.42
CA ILE A 449 20.77 22.87 1.58
C ILE A 449 21.48 22.73 0.23
N ALA A 450 20.73 22.32 -0.81
CA ALA A 450 21.23 22.18 -2.16
C ALA A 450 20.11 22.42 -3.17
N THR A 451 20.48 22.85 -4.37
CA THR A 451 19.53 23.08 -5.47
C THR A 451 19.80 22.15 -6.63
N SER A 452 18.75 21.72 -7.32
CA SER A 452 18.84 20.92 -8.54
C SER A 452 19.76 19.70 -8.38
N VAL A 453 19.63 18.99 -7.26
CA VAL A 453 20.30 17.72 -7.06
C VAL A 453 19.72 16.76 -8.10
N PRO A 454 20.53 16.16 -9.01
CA PRO A 454 20.00 15.26 -10.03
C PRO A 454 19.46 13.98 -9.40
N VAL A 455 18.65 13.21 -10.14
CA VAL A 455 18.20 11.88 -9.72
C VAL A 455 19.40 11.00 -9.36
N ASN A 456 19.36 10.33 -8.21
CA ASN A 456 20.46 9.59 -7.57
C ASN A 456 21.70 10.46 -7.19
N GLY A 457 21.59 11.78 -7.27
CA GLY A 457 22.63 12.69 -6.83
C GLY A 457 22.71 12.75 -5.31
N SER A 458 23.92 12.78 -4.76
CA SER A 458 24.14 12.88 -3.32
C SER A 458 24.78 14.22 -2.94
N VAL A 459 24.36 14.74 -1.80
CA VAL A 459 24.88 15.97 -1.19
C VAL A 459 25.36 15.61 0.21
N PRO A 460 26.67 15.75 0.50
CA PRO A 460 27.13 15.59 1.85
C PRO A 460 26.67 16.77 2.71
N PHE A 461 26.34 16.50 3.96
CA PHE A 461 25.78 17.44 4.91
C PHE A 461 26.55 17.36 6.21
N TRP A 462 27.02 18.49 6.71
CA TRP A 462 27.60 18.59 8.04
C TRP A 462 26.76 19.52 8.89
N PHE A 463 26.58 19.16 10.16
CA PHE A 463 25.83 19.92 11.14
C PHE A 463 26.65 20.10 12.40
N GLN A 464 26.63 21.31 12.94
CA GLN A 464 27.25 21.62 14.22
C GLN A 464 26.44 22.62 15.01
N ILE A 465 26.62 22.61 16.33
CA ILE A 465 26.02 23.58 17.23
C ILE A 465 27.08 24.21 18.14
N GLN A 466 26.82 25.44 18.57
CA GLN A 466 27.54 26.09 19.66
C GLN A 466 26.63 26.11 20.88
N THR A 467 27.09 25.55 21.99
CA THR A 467 26.32 25.49 23.25
C THR A 467 26.12 26.89 23.85
N PRO A 468 25.11 27.08 24.72
CA PRO A 468 24.88 28.35 25.41
C PRO A 468 26.09 28.78 26.25
N THR A 469 26.22 30.08 26.53
CA THR A 469 27.26 30.57 27.46
C THR A 469 26.92 30.24 28.91
N VAL A 470 25.63 30.22 29.23
CA VAL A 470 25.03 29.78 30.51
C VAL A 470 23.73 29.06 30.16
N THR A 471 23.34 28.06 30.93
CA THR A 471 22.03 27.41 30.76
C THR A 471 21.27 27.30 32.06
N SER A 472 19.94 27.40 31.97
CA SER A 472 19.01 27.18 33.08
C SER A 472 18.85 25.69 33.45
N SER A 473 19.29 24.76 32.59
CA SER A 473 19.16 23.32 32.83
C SER A 473 20.30 22.53 32.18
N PHE A 474 20.80 21.52 32.89
CA PHE A 474 21.82 20.58 32.40
C PHE A 474 21.21 19.24 31.92
N ASN A 475 19.89 19.21 31.69
CA ASN A 475 19.23 18.03 31.14
C ASN A 475 19.68 17.77 29.69
N SER A 476 19.37 16.59 29.16
CA SER A 476 19.57 16.28 27.75
C SER A 476 18.56 17.04 26.89
N TYR A 477 19.05 17.80 25.91
CA TYR A 477 18.25 18.50 24.91
C TYR A 477 18.29 17.73 23.59
N SER A 478 17.16 17.68 22.90
CA SER A 478 17.05 17.09 21.56
C SER A 478 16.33 18.02 20.59
N SER A 479 16.63 17.89 19.31
CA SER A 479 15.95 18.57 18.21
C SER A 479 15.82 17.61 17.01
N ILE A 480 14.87 17.86 16.13
CA ILE A 480 14.65 17.12 14.88
C ILE A 480 15.10 18.02 13.73
N LEU A 481 16.09 17.56 12.96
CA LEU A 481 16.39 18.10 11.64
C LEU A 481 15.59 17.32 10.60
N THR A 482 14.68 18.00 9.92
CA THR A 482 13.94 17.45 8.78
C THR A 482 14.62 17.87 7.49
N VAL A 483 14.86 16.93 6.60
CA VAL A 483 15.27 17.21 5.21
C VAL A 483 14.13 16.79 4.30
N THR A 484 13.72 17.68 3.41
CA THR A 484 12.70 17.44 2.38
C THR A 484 13.30 17.78 1.03
N ALA A 485 13.03 16.98 0.01
CA ALA A 485 13.29 17.37 -1.37
C ALA A 485 12.03 17.97 -2.00
N ARG A 486 12.19 19.10 -2.70
CA ARG A 486 11.12 19.88 -3.33
C ARG A 486 11.37 20.16 -4.80
#